data_AF-A0A9Q5HVH2-F1
#
_entry.id   AF-A0A9Q5HVH2-F1
#
_cell.length_a   1.000
_cell.length_b   1.000
_cell.length_c   1.000
_cell.angle_alpha   90.00
_cell.angle_beta   90.00
_cell.angle_gamma   90.00
#
_symmetry.space_group_name_H-M   'P 1'
#
loop_
_entity.id
_entity.type
_entity.pdbx_description
1 polymer ?
#
loop_
_entity_poly.entity_id
_entity_poly.type
_entity_poly.pdbx_seq_one_letter_code
_entity_poly.pdbx_strand_id
1 'polypeptide(L)'
;MVLEDVQALTFDVFGTVVDWHGSVVRELKKRALQSNSDELKKFTDKDWSDFAEEWRRGYTIKTRERSQGAEGSLNVDIMHREILDEMLASERWSVLKTVWNEEDLADINTVWHRLDGWPDSSKGLGLLKKKFIVSTLTNGNVRLMVDMARHANLPWDLILSAELLGSFKPNPIVYQGALHHLSVKPEQCAMVAAHIYDLRAAAKLGMRTVYIRRPTEDAEYRDSIKSKDNGVSQLGMLARLQRSLASVPPRIARYRFSTTARRSNDDEDIDTVSQNKIDEALAWEKAEKAEQPTVSSSDFAQLVASTSATSKQPMPPNGLSYAGLPDHKIFLDIPPAQDPLIHYLASSLLHDGRRHSAERRAARVLLHLHTLTRAEPLPLLRQAIEKVMPNVRVTRHKHSTKIIEIPVALNEKQQVRYAIKWMLKEAEVRGGRTIEERLAREIVLVLNGTSDALKQKNALHTTAMVNRGNIPVGRAAF
;
A
#
# COMPACT_ATOMS: atom_id res chain seq x y z
N MET A 1 4.33 14.61 -28.22
CA MET A 1 3.20 15.11 -27.38
C MET A 1 3.40 14.62 -25.94
N VAL A 2 2.97 15.35 -24.90
CA VAL A 2 3.36 15.09 -23.47
C VAL A 2 3.05 13.67 -22.94
N LEU A 3 2.11 12.95 -23.57
CA LEU A 3 1.68 11.61 -23.18
C LEU A 3 1.97 10.55 -24.26
N GLU A 4 2.88 10.82 -25.19
CA GLU A 4 3.11 9.97 -26.38
C GLU A 4 3.58 8.55 -26.05
N ASP A 5 4.29 8.37 -24.92
CA ASP A 5 4.76 7.06 -24.43
C ASP A 5 3.99 6.54 -23.19
N VAL A 6 2.95 7.25 -22.77
CA VAL A 6 2.17 6.87 -21.57
C VAL A 6 1.20 5.75 -21.91
N GLN A 7 1.23 4.68 -21.11
CA GLN A 7 0.37 3.51 -21.24
C GLN A 7 -0.70 3.45 -20.15
N ALA A 8 -0.39 3.98 -18.95
CA ALA A 8 -1.27 3.96 -17.80
C ALA A 8 -1.44 5.34 -17.16
N LEU A 9 -2.65 5.61 -16.69
CA LEU A 9 -3.01 6.78 -15.92
C LEU A 9 -3.49 6.32 -14.54
N THR A 10 -2.75 6.68 -13.51
CA THR A 10 -3.10 6.44 -12.11
C THR A 10 -3.77 7.67 -11.54
N PHE A 11 -4.96 7.52 -10.96
CA PHE A 11 -5.76 8.64 -10.45
C PHE A 11 -5.78 8.67 -8.93
N ASP A 12 -5.42 9.81 -8.36
CA ASP A 12 -5.98 10.18 -7.07
C ASP A 12 -7.51 10.29 -7.20
N VAL A 13 -8.26 9.97 -6.14
CA VAL A 13 -9.73 9.82 -6.24
C VAL A 13 -10.49 10.88 -5.46
N PHE A 14 -10.32 10.94 -4.13
CA PHE A 14 -10.99 11.93 -3.29
C PHE A 14 -10.55 13.34 -3.71
N GLY A 15 -11.48 14.22 -4.02
CA GLY A 15 -11.17 15.58 -4.49
C GLY A 15 -10.88 15.61 -5.98
N THR A 16 -9.95 14.79 -6.47
CA THR A 16 -9.56 14.74 -7.89
C THR A 16 -10.69 14.26 -8.81
N VAL A 17 -11.40 13.20 -8.44
CA VAL A 17 -12.42 12.53 -9.28
C VAL A 17 -13.82 12.70 -8.69
N VAL A 18 -13.94 12.76 -7.37
CA VAL A 18 -15.22 12.89 -6.66
C VAL A 18 -15.28 14.17 -5.83
N ASP A 19 -16.48 14.75 -5.75
CA ASP A 19 -16.82 15.84 -4.85
C ASP A 19 -17.13 15.29 -3.47
N TRP A 20 -16.10 15.13 -2.64
CA TRP A 20 -16.26 14.58 -1.31
C TRP A 20 -17.05 15.53 -0.39
N HIS A 21 -16.75 16.83 -0.45
CA HIS A 21 -17.33 17.82 0.45
C HIS A 21 -18.84 17.97 0.20
N GLY A 22 -19.23 18.26 -1.04
CA GLY A 22 -20.62 18.43 -1.41
C GLY A 22 -21.45 17.17 -1.17
N SER A 23 -20.86 15.99 -1.38
CA SER A 23 -21.54 14.71 -1.13
C SER A 23 -21.77 14.44 0.35
N VAL A 24 -20.73 14.58 1.19
CA VAL A 24 -20.83 14.36 2.64
C VAL A 24 -21.82 15.35 3.26
N VAL A 25 -21.70 16.64 2.95
CA VAL A 25 -22.58 17.68 3.50
C VAL A 25 -24.05 17.42 3.13
N ARG A 26 -24.32 17.10 1.87
CA ARG A 26 -25.69 16.82 1.40
C ARG A 26 -26.31 15.62 2.10
N GLU A 27 -25.51 14.59 2.32
CA GLU A 27 -25.94 13.33 2.92
C GLU A 27 -26.15 13.46 4.45
N LEU A 28 -25.35 14.27 5.14
CA LEU A 28 -25.59 14.66 6.54
C LEU A 28 -26.85 15.51 6.68
N LYS A 29 -27.02 16.53 5.83
CA LYS A 29 -28.24 17.37 5.80
C LYS A 29 -29.50 16.56 5.56
N LYS A 30 -29.45 15.64 4.60
CA LYS A 30 -30.58 14.77 4.28
C LYS A 30 -30.99 13.94 5.50
N ARG A 31 -30.03 13.36 6.23
CA ARG A 31 -30.32 12.65 7.49
C ARG A 31 -30.90 13.57 8.55
N ALA A 32 -30.34 14.76 8.72
CA ALA A 32 -30.87 15.73 9.68
C ALA A 32 -32.33 16.11 9.39
N LEU A 33 -32.68 16.31 8.11
CA LEU A 33 -34.06 16.60 7.67
C LEU A 33 -35.02 15.40 7.84
N GLN A 34 -34.51 14.17 7.73
CA GLN A 34 -35.29 12.95 7.89
C GLN A 34 -35.41 12.49 9.35
N SER A 35 -34.64 13.09 10.26
CA SER A 35 -34.65 12.75 11.68
C SER A 35 -35.79 13.46 12.43
N ASN A 36 -36.34 12.76 13.42
CA ASN A 36 -37.30 13.35 14.37
C ASN A 36 -36.61 14.18 15.47
N SER A 37 -35.28 14.22 15.53
CA SER A 37 -34.54 14.97 16.55
C SER A 37 -34.53 16.47 16.27
N ASP A 38 -35.03 17.25 17.23
CA ASP A 38 -34.98 18.71 17.17
C ASP A 38 -33.56 19.26 17.32
N GLU A 39 -32.64 18.50 17.91
CA GLU A 39 -31.23 18.90 17.99
C GLU A 39 -30.57 18.94 16.60
N LEU A 40 -30.84 17.95 15.74
CA LEU A 40 -30.29 17.92 14.38
C LEU A 40 -30.82 19.06 13.50
N LYS A 41 -32.04 19.54 13.77
CA LYS A 41 -32.64 20.66 13.03
C LYS A 41 -32.01 22.01 13.36
N LYS A 42 -31.27 22.11 14.48
CA LYS A 42 -30.54 23.33 14.86
C LYS A 42 -29.25 23.53 14.04
N PHE A 43 -28.73 22.45 13.44
CA PHE A 43 -27.50 22.50 12.65
C PHE A 43 -27.75 23.22 11.32
N THR A 44 -26.90 24.21 11.05
CA THR A 44 -26.95 24.98 9.81
C THR A 44 -26.15 24.31 8.70
N ASP A 45 -26.30 24.84 7.48
CA ASP A 45 -25.48 24.47 6.33
C ASP A 45 -23.98 24.60 6.61
N LYS A 46 -23.60 25.62 7.38
CA LYS A 46 -22.21 25.86 7.77
C LYS A 46 -21.73 24.79 8.74
N ASP A 47 -22.55 24.38 9.71
CA ASP A 47 -22.16 23.37 10.69
C ASP A 47 -21.88 22.02 10.03
N TRP A 48 -22.70 21.61 9.05
CA TRP A 48 -22.44 20.39 8.29
C TRP A 48 -21.19 20.48 7.40
N SER A 49 -20.92 21.65 6.84
CA SER A 49 -19.66 21.93 6.12
C SER A 49 -18.45 21.80 7.04
N ASP A 50 -18.49 22.47 8.19
CA ASP A 50 -17.42 22.46 9.18
C ASP A 50 -17.17 21.04 9.71
N PHE A 51 -18.24 20.25 9.92
CA PHE A 51 -18.15 18.85 10.32
C PHE A 51 -17.42 18.00 9.26
N ALA A 52 -17.82 18.10 8.00
CA ALA A 52 -17.20 17.36 6.90
C ALA A 52 -15.71 17.73 6.73
N GLU A 53 -15.38 19.01 6.86
CA GLU A 53 -14.00 19.49 6.80
C GLU A 53 -13.15 19.03 7.98
N GLU A 54 -13.70 19.02 9.19
CA GLU A 54 -13.01 18.51 10.38
C GLU A 54 -12.70 17.02 10.27
N TRP A 55 -13.66 16.24 9.77
CA TRP A 55 -13.46 14.82 9.49
C TRP A 55 -12.36 14.60 8.44
N ARG A 56 -12.38 15.39 7.37
CA ARG A 56 -11.35 15.37 6.31
C ARG A 56 -9.97 15.79 6.82
N ARG A 57 -9.89 16.77 7.72
CA ARG A 57 -8.64 17.18 8.38
C ARG A 57 -8.07 16.05 9.22
N GLY A 58 -8.89 15.40 10.05
CA GLY A 58 -8.47 14.24 10.85
C GLY A 58 -7.91 13.11 9.96
N TYR A 59 -8.56 12.83 8.83
CA TYR A 59 -8.08 11.87 7.84
C TYR A 59 -6.70 12.26 7.28
N THR A 60 -6.51 13.53 6.95
CA THR A 60 -5.25 14.03 6.38
C THR A 60 -4.10 13.91 7.39
N ILE A 61 -4.37 14.18 8.67
CA ILE A 61 -3.41 14.03 9.76
C ILE A 61 -3.03 12.56 9.93
N LYS A 62 -4.01 11.68 10.17
CA LYS A 62 -3.76 10.26 10.46
C LYS A 62 -3.11 9.52 9.28
N THR A 63 -3.50 9.80 8.03
CA THR A 63 -2.84 9.21 6.86
C THR A 63 -1.38 9.66 6.74
N ARG A 64 -1.07 10.92 7.05
CA ARG A 64 0.31 11.43 7.05
C ARG A 64 1.16 10.76 8.12
N GLU A 65 0.66 10.68 9.35
CA GLU A 65 1.33 9.99 10.45
C GLU A 65 1.62 8.52 10.11
N ARG A 66 0.61 7.79 9.61
CA ARG A 66 0.77 6.39 9.19
C ARG A 66 1.73 6.23 8.00
N SER A 67 1.76 7.18 7.07
CA SER A 67 2.75 7.18 5.97
C SER A 67 4.20 7.33 6.45
N GLN A 68 4.39 7.90 7.64
CA GLN A 68 5.67 8.11 8.31
C GLN A 68 6.01 7.01 9.33
N GLY A 69 5.19 5.95 9.43
CA GLY A 69 5.46 4.77 10.26
C GLY A 69 4.70 4.73 11.59
N ALA A 70 3.75 5.65 11.83
CA ALA A 70 2.87 5.52 12.99
C ALA A 70 2.00 4.25 12.91
N GLU A 71 1.72 3.65 14.07
CA GLU A 71 0.87 2.47 14.17
C GLU A 71 -0.61 2.78 13.82
N GLY A 72 -1.33 1.75 13.42
CA GLY A 72 -2.77 1.82 13.14
C GLY A 72 -3.16 1.15 11.82
N SER A 73 -4.46 1.08 11.57
CA SER A 73 -4.99 0.38 10.39
C SER A 73 -4.65 1.09 9.08
N LEU A 74 -4.36 0.35 8.01
CA LEU A 74 -4.33 0.93 6.65
C LEU A 74 -5.72 1.00 6.01
N ASN A 75 -6.73 0.43 6.67
CA ASN A 75 -8.10 0.49 6.23
C ASN A 75 -8.71 1.85 6.60
N VAL A 76 -9.11 2.61 5.58
CA VAL A 76 -9.63 3.96 5.74
C VAL A 76 -11.02 3.99 6.37
N ASP A 77 -11.84 2.93 6.24
CA ASP A 77 -13.14 2.87 6.94
C ASP A 77 -12.96 2.80 8.45
N ILE A 78 -11.95 2.05 8.92
CA ILE A 78 -11.59 2.01 10.34
C ILE A 78 -11.09 3.38 10.78
N MET A 79 -10.20 4.01 10.00
CA MET A 79 -9.68 5.35 10.30
C MET A 79 -10.78 6.41 10.36
N HIS A 80 -11.71 6.41 9.39
CA HIS A 80 -12.84 7.33 9.37
C HIS A 80 -13.71 7.13 10.60
N ARG A 81 -13.91 5.88 11.05
CA ARG A 81 -14.67 5.62 12.27
C ARG A 81 -13.97 6.14 13.52
N GLU A 82 -12.66 5.90 13.64
CA GLU A 82 -11.84 6.45 14.73
C GLU A 82 -11.97 7.98 14.81
N ILE A 83 -11.84 8.67 13.67
CA ILE A 83 -11.95 10.14 13.62
C ILE A 83 -13.38 10.59 13.96
N LEU A 84 -14.40 9.88 13.47
CA LEU A 84 -15.79 10.19 13.76
C LEU A 84 -16.07 10.07 15.27
N ASP A 85 -15.59 9.00 15.91
CA ASP A 85 -15.74 8.80 17.35
C ASP A 85 -14.99 9.87 18.16
N GLU A 86 -13.78 10.27 17.72
CA GLU A 86 -13.01 11.38 18.31
C GLU A 86 -13.75 12.73 18.20
N MET A 87 -14.29 13.03 17.02
CA MET A 87 -15.09 14.24 16.80
C MET A 87 -16.31 14.26 17.71
N LEU A 88 -17.06 13.15 17.79
CA LEU A 88 -18.24 13.02 18.64
C LEU A 88 -17.94 13.04 20.14
N ALA A 89 -16.69 12.82 20.54
CA ALA A 89 -16.25 13.00 21.93
C ALA A 89 -15.88 14.46 22.26
N SER A 90 -15.65 15.31 21.24
CA SER A 90 -15.38 16.73 21.45
C SER A 90 -16.62 17.49 21.94
N GLU A 91 -16.40 18.57 22.69
CA GLU A 91 -17.49 19.44 23.16
C GLU A 91 -18.37 19.91 22.00
N ARG A 92 -17.74 20.26 20.87
CA ARG A 92 -18.39 20.81 19.67
C ARG A 92 -19.45 19.88 19.07
N TRP A 93 -19.17 18.58 19.01
CA TRP A 93 -20.04 17.62 18.31
C TRP A 93 -20.69 16.59 19.25
N SER A 94 -20.44 16.69 20.55
CA SER A 94 -20.99 15.78 21.57
C SER A 94 -22.51 15.63 21.53
N VAL A 95 -23.25 16.67 21.12
CA VAL A 95 -24.70 16.61 20.95
C VAL A 95 -25.13 15.61 19.87
N LEU A 96 -24.33 15.38 18.83
CA LEU A 96 -24.66 14.43 17.77
C LEU A 96 -24.60 12.97 18.29
N LYS A 97 -23.74 12.71 19.28
CA LYS A 97 -23.63 11.39 19.94
C LYS A 97 -24.86 11.01 20.76
N THR A 98 -25.65 11.99 21.19
CA THR A 98 -26.91 11.71 21.91
C THR A 98 -28.06 11.40 20.96
N VAL A 99 -27.89 11.70 19.66
CA VAL A 99 -28.92 11.51 18.64
C VAL A 99 -28.64 10.31 17.74
N TRP A 100 -27.39 10.11 17.33
CA TRP A 100 -27.01 9.00 16.46
C TRP A 100 -26.71 7.74 17.27
N ASN A 101 -27.43 6.67 16.98
CA ASN A 101 -27.14 5.36 17.52
C ASN A 101 -26.03 4.66 16.71
N GLU A 102 -25.65 3.45 17.13
CA GLU A 102 -24.56 2.72 16.48
C GLU A 102 -24.85 2.34 15.01
N GLU A 103 -26.12 2.09 14.66
CA GLU A 103 -26.53 1.82 13.27
C GLU A 103 -26.41 3.08 12.42
N ASP A 104 -26.83 4.24 12.95
CA ASP A 104 -26.67 5.53 12.30
C ASP A 104 -25.18 5.83 12.06
N LEU A 105 -24.33 5.63 13.07
CA LEU A 105 -22.89 5.87 12.99
C LEU A 105 -22.22 4.93 11.98
N ALA A 106 -22.62 3.67 11.93
CA ALA A 106 -22.13 2.73 10.93
C ALA A 106 -22.49 3.18 9.50
N ASP A 107 -23.74 3.60 9.26
CA ASP A 107 -24.15 4.12 7.95
C ASP A 107 -23.48 5.46 7.61
N ILE A 108 -23.39 6.39 8.55
CA ILE A 108 -22.69 7.68 8.39
C ILE A 108 -21.22 7.45 8.04
N ASN A 109 -20.55 6.50 8.68
CA ASN A 109 -19.17 6.15 8.36
C ASN A 109 -19.00 5.70 6.90
N THR A 110 -20.01 5.04 6.32
CA THR A 110 -19.99 4.60 4.91
C THR A 110 -20.38 5.68 3.91
N VAL A 111 -20.69 6.92 4.31
CA VAL A 111 -20.99 8.02 3.38
C VAL A 111 -19.86 8.24 2.37
N TRP A 112 -18.61 8.02 2.80
CA TRP A 112 -17.42 8.08 1.93
C TRP A 112 -17.42 7.06 0.78
N HIS A 113 -18.29 6.05 0.81
CA HIS A 113 -18.49 5.09 -0.29
C HIS A 113 -19.44 5.63 -1.36
N ARG A 114 -20.23 6.67 -1.07
CA ARG A 114 -21.32 7.17 -1.93
C ARG A 114 -21.10 8.62 -2.36
N LEU A 115 -19.85 8.93 -2.72
CA LEU A 115 -19.46 10.25 -3.19
C LEU A 115 -19.75 10.40 -4.68
N ASP A 116 -20.34 11.52 -5.06
CA ASP A 116 -20.62 11.81 -6.46
C ASP A 116 -19.33 12.16 -7.21
N GLY A 117 -19.21 11.64 -8.43
CA GLY A 117 -18.18 12.11 -9.36
C GLY A 117 -18.42 13.54 -9.79
N TRP A 118 -17.36 14.31 -10.01
CA TRP A 118 -17.50 15.59 -10.71
C TRP A 118 -18.17 15.38 -12.08
N PRO A 119 -18.89 16.38 -12.63
CA PRO A 119 -19.65 16.22 -13.87
C PRO A 119 -18.84 15.70 -15.08
N ASP A 120 -17.53 15.94 -15.09
CA ASP A 120 -16.60 15.47 -16.13
C ASP A 120 -16.01 14.07 -15.88
N SER A 121 -16.03 13.56 -14.65
CA SER A 121 -15.23 12.41 -14.23
C SER A 121 -15.60 11.12 -14.95
N SER A 122 -16.84 10.63 -14.83
CA SER A 122 -17.25 9.34 -15.42
C SER A 122 -17.04 9.33 -16.94
N LYS A 123 -17.52 10.39 -17.63
CA LYS A 123 -17.38 10.52 -19.09
C LYS A 123 -15.91 10.65 -19.52
N GLY A 124 -15.11 11.43 -18.80
CA GLY A 124 -13.69 11.62 -19.11
C GLY A 124 -12.87 10.35 -18.91
N LEU A 125 -13.09 9.62 -17.80
CA LEU A 125 -12.49 8.30 -17.56
C LEU A 125 -12.87 7.30 -18.65
N GLY A 126 -14.15 7.27 -19.06
CA GLY A 126 -14.61 6.39 -20.14
C GLY A 126 -13.95 6.68 -21.50
N LEU A 127 -13.62 7.94 -21.80
CA LEU A 127 -12.85 8.28 -23.00
C LEU A 127 -11.37 7.91 -22.87
N LEU A 128 -10.78 8.09 -21.69
CA LEU A 128 -9.39 7.76 -21.40
C LEU A 128 -9.12 6.26 -21.50
N LYS A 129 -10.03 5.45 -20.96
CA LYS A 129 -9.95 3.98 -20.97
C LYS A 129 -9.86 3.38 -22.39
N LYS A 130 -10.29 4.12 -23.42
CA LYS A 130 -10.14 3.70 -24.83
C LYS A 130 -8.68 3.67 -25.32
N LYS A 131 -7.77 4.35 -24.61
CA LYS A 131 -6.37 4.53 -25.01
C LYS A 131 -5.36 4.12 -23.93
N PHE A 132 -5.73 4.29 -22.66
CA PHE A 132 -4.84 4.05 -21.53
C PHE A 132 -5.46 3.04 -20.57
N ILE A 133 -4.62 2.33 -19.82
CA ILE A 133 -5.06 1.70 -18.58
C ILE A 133 -5.40 2.83 -17.60
N VAL A 134 -6.61 2.79 -17.04
CA VAL A 134 -7.10 3.80 -16.11
C VAL A 134 -7.29 3.14 -14.74
N SER A 135 -6.40 3.44 -13.80
CA SER A 135 -6.46 2.87 -12.44
C SER A 135 -6.61 3.95 -11.38
N THR A 136 -7.12 3.56 -10.21
CA THR A 136 -6.92 4.39 -9.02
C THR A 136 -5.46 4.30 -8.58
N LEU A 137 -5.00 5.30 -7.83
CA LEU A 137 -3.89 5.24 -6.89
C LEU A 137 -4.28 6.11 -5.70
N THR A 138 -5.01 5.48 -4.79
CA THR A 138 -5.79 6.15 -3.75
C THR A 138 -5.38 5.67 -2.36
N ASN A 139 -5.52 6.56 -1.38
CA ASN A 139 -5.37 6.17 0.02
C ASN A 139 -6.60 5.38 0.53
N GLY A 140 -7.77 5.45 -0.11
CA GLY A 140 -8.95 4.68 0.30
C GLY A 140 -8.75 3.17 0.19
N ASN A 141 -9.38 2.38 1.07
CA ASN A 141 -9.39 0.91 1.05
C ASN A 141 -10.19 0.35 -0.14
N VAL A 142 -9.98 -0.93 -0.46
CA VAL A 142 -10.53 -1.53 -1.69
C VAL A 142 -12.06 -1.50 -1.72
N ARG A 143 -12.71 -1.89 -0.61
CA ARG A 143 -14.18 -1.95 -0.56
C ARG A 143 -14.81 -0.58 -0.77
N LEU A 144 -14.30 0.44 -0.09
CA LEU A 144 -14.70 1.84 -0.29
C LEU A 144 -14.62 2.21 -1.78
N MET A 145 -13.52 1.88 -2.44
CA MET A 145 -13.33 2.25 -3.85
C MET A 145 -14.22 1.48 -4.81
N VAL A 146 -14.53 0.22 -4.54
CA VAL A 146 -15.51 -0.55 -5.32
C VAL A 146 -16.89 0.08 -5.23
N ASP A 147 -17.34 0.42 -4.02
CA ASP A 147 -18.66 1.01 -3.81
C ASP A 147 -18.78 2.39 -4.46
N MET A 148 -17.75 3.22 -4.31
CA MET A 148 -17.71 4.53 -4.95
C MET A 148 -17.70 4.43 -6.47
N ALA A 149 -16.94 3.48 -7.04
CA ALA A 149 -16.93 3.27 -8.47
C ALA A 149 -18.31 2.85 -9.01
N ARG A 150 -19.06 2.03 -8.26
CA ARG A 150 -20.43 1.62 -8.61
C ARG A 150 -21.41 2.77 -8.47
N HIS A 151 -21.32 3.56 -7.39
CA HIS A 151 -22.19 4.71 -7.13
C HIS A 151 -22.01 5.81 -8.18
N ALA A 152 -20.77 6.22 -8.44
CA ALA A 152 -20.45 7.32 -9.35
C ALA A 152 -20.17 6.89 -10.80
N ASN A 153 -20.40 5.61 -11.14
CA ASN A 153 -20.17 5.03 -12.47
C ASN A 153 -18.75 5.32 -13.00
N LEU A 154 -17.72 5.01 -12.20
CA LEU A 154 -16.31 5.26 -12.52
C LEU A 154 -15.69 4.01 -13.16
N PRO A 155 -15.33 4.04 -14.46
CA PRO A 155 -14.97 2.85 -15.21
C PRO A 155 -13.47 2.48 -15.06
N TRP A 156 -13.02 2.16 -13.85
CA TRP A 156 -11.64 1.73 -13.58
C TRP A 156 -11.29 0.40 -14.28
N ASP A 157 -10.07 0.26 -14.79
CA ASP A 157 -9.49 -1.05 -15.18
C ASP A 157 -8.96 -1.80 -13.97
N LEU A 158 -8.43 -1.06 -13.00
CA LEU A 158 -7.78 -1.59 -11.80
C LEU A 158 -7.99 -0.63 -10.62
N ILE A 159 -8.21 -1.20 -9.43
CA ILE A 159 -8.27 -0.46 -8.18
C ILE A 159 -6.97 -0.73 -7.43
N LEU A 160 -6.06 0.25 -7.41
CA LEU A 160 -4.89 0.25 -6.54
C LEU A 160 -5.16 1.15 -5.35
N SER A 161 -5.10 0.53 -4.17
CA SER A 161 -5.38 1.12 -2.86
C SER A 161 -4.11 1.09 -2.01
N ALA A 162 -3.90 2.12 -1.20
CA ALA A 162 -2.86 2.18 -0.18
C ALA A 162 -2.87 0.95 0.77
N GLU A 163 -4.04 0.44 1.12
CA GLU A 163 -4.19 -0.77 1.93
C GLU A 163 -3.54 -1.99 1.25
N LEU A 164 -3.77 -2.17 -0.05
CA LEU A 164 -3.15 -3.25 -0.83
C LEU A 164 -1.64 -3.03 -1.04
N LEU A 165 -1.21 -1.78 -1.11
CA LEU A 165 0.17 -1.40 -1.39
C LEU A 165 1.03 -1.25 -0.12
N GLY A 166 0.43 -1.41 1.07
CA GLY A 166 1.12 -1.49 2.34
C GLY A 166 1.56 -0.16 2.96
N SER A 167 1.11 0.98 2.43
CA SER A 167 1.36 2.32 3.01
C SER A 167 0.45 3.38 2.39
N PHE A 168 0.40 4.59 2.97
CA PHE A 168 -0.31 5.74 2.40
C PHE A 168 0.60 6.64 1.58
N LYS A 169 0.04 7.31 0.57
CA LYS A 169 0.68 8.45 -0.10
C LYS A 169 1.01 9.53 0.94
N PRO A 170 2.16 10.21 0.85
CA PRO A 170 3.10 10.23 -0.28
C PRO A 170 4.27 9.24 -0.16
N ASN A 171 4.15 8.15 0.60
CA ASN A 171 5.23 7.17 0.69
C ASN A 171 5.59 6.57 -0.70
N PRO A 172 6.87 6.54 -1.11
CA PRO A 172 7.30 6.04 -2.42
C PRO A 172 6.82 4.63 -2.76
N ILE A 173 6.64 3.76 -1.75
CA ILE A 173 6.22 2.36 -1.96
C ILE A 173 4.87 2.26 -2.69
N VAL A 174 3.98 3.24 -2.48
CA VAL A 174 2.65 3.27 -3.10
C VAL A 174 2.74 3.46 -4.61
N TYR A 175 3.54 4.44 -5.04
CA TYR A 175 3.75 4.71 -6.47
C TYR A 175 4.58 3.60 -7.14
N GLN A 176 5.62 3.10 -6.47
CA GLN A 176 6.43 1.99 -6.97
C GLN A 176 5.60 0.71 -7.12
N GLY A 177 4.74 0.42 -6.15
CA GLY A 177 3.81 -0.70 -6.21
C GLY A 177 2.81 -0.55 -7.36
N ALA A 178 2.32 0.66 -7.63
CA ALA A 178 1.49 0.91 -8.80
C ALA A 178 2.21 0.61 -10.12
N LEU A 179 3.42 1.11 -10.29
CA LEU A 179 4.26 0.83 -11.46
C LEU A 179 4.53 -0.67 -11.62
N HIS A 180 4.80 -1.35 -10.51
CA HIS A 180 5.03 -2.79 -10.47
C HIS A 180 3.80 -3.58 -10.94
N HIS A 181 2.62 -3.31 -10.37
CA HIS A 181 1.39 -4.04 -10.72
C HIS A 181 0.90 -3.74 -12.13
N LEU A 182 1.11 -2.51 -12.62
CA LEU A 182 0.81 -2.14 -14.01
C LEU A 182 1.86 -2.65 -15.00
N SER A 183 3.02 -3.13 -14.52
CA SER A 183 4.15 -3.59 -15.35
C SER A 183 4.64 -2.53 -16.35
N VAL A 184 4.72 -1.27 -15.90
CA VAL A 184 5.16 -0.12 -16.71
C VAL A 184 6.35 0.59 -16.07
N LYS A 185 7.20 1.22 -16.89
CA LYS A 185 8.25 2.13 -16.40
C LYS A 185 7.65 3.43 -15.88
N PRO A 186 8.33 4.17 -14.98
CA PRO A 186 7.82 5.44 -14.47
C PRO A 186 7.37 6.41 -15.58
N GLU A 187 8.21 6.64 -16.58
CA GLU A 187 7.94 7.53 -17.72
C GLU A 187 6.76 7.09 -18.62
N GLN A 188 6.31 5.84 -18.49
CA GLN A 188 5.13 5.26 -19.18
C GLN A 188 3.85 5.34 -18.34
N CYS A 189 3.92 5.87 -17.12
CA CYS A 189 2.77 6.06 -16.23
C CYS A 189 2.62 7.54 -15.87
N ALA A 190 1.39 8.04 -15.86
CA ALA A 190 1.11 9.40 -15.39
C ALA A 190 0.24 9.40 -14.13
N MET A 191 0.69 10.12 -13.10
CA MET A 191 -0.13 10.43 -11.94
C MET A 191 -1.05 11.61 -12.25
N VAL A 192 -2.34 11.41 -12.04
CA VAL A 192 -3.39 12.41 -12.25
C VAL A 192 -3.99 12.79 -10.91
N ALA A 193 -3.81 14.04 -10.49
CA ALA A 193 -4.27 14.51 -9.18
C ALA A 193 -4.61 15.99 -9.17
N ALA A 194 -5.51 16.37 -8.27
CA ALA A 194 -5.80 17.73 -7.86
C ALA A 194 -4.89 18.23 -6.74
N HIS A 195 -4.07 17.34 -6.17
CA HIS A 195 -3.16 17.61 -5.06
C HIS A 195 -1.71 17.71 -5.54
N ILE A 196 -1.06 18.85 -5.33
CA ILE A 196 0.31 19.12 -5.78
C ILE A 196 1.33 18.22 -5.08
N TYR A 197 1.15 17.93 -3.79
CA TYR A 197 2.10 17.08 -3.05
C TYR A 197 2.19 15.68 -3.66
N ASP A 198 1.06 15.16 -4.15
CA ASP A 198 0.92 13.84 -4.76
C ASP A 198 1.65 13.79 -6.10
N LEU A 199 1.44 14.81 -6.95
CA LEU A 199 2.17 14.97 -8.20
C LEU A 199 3.68 15.13 -7.98
N ARG A 200 4.10 15.88 -6.96
CA ARG A 200 5.52 16.04 -6.62
C ARG A 200 6.16 14.70 -6.21
N ALA A 201 5.46 13.90 -5.42
CA ALA A 201 5.94 12.58 -5.00
C ALA A 201 6.08 11.61 -6.20
N ALA A 202 5.08 11.57 -7.08
CA ALA A 202 5.14 10.78 -8.31
C ALA A 202 6.27 11.23 -9.25
N ALA A 203 6.45 12.55 -9.43
CA ALA A 203 7.50 13.11 -10.29
C ALA A 203 8.91 12.77 -9.81
N LYS A 204 9.14 12.71 -8.48
CA LYS A 204 10.44 12.29 -7.90
C LYS A 204 10.83 10.87 -8.31
N LEU A 205 9.87 10.03 -8.66
CA LEU A 205 10.08 8.65 -9.11
C LEU A 205 10.14 8.50 -10.64
N GLY A 206 10.06 9.62 -11.38
CA GLY A 206 10.11 9.62 -12.85
C GLY A 206 8.76 9.50 -13.54
N MET A 207 7.64 9.46 -12.79
CA MET A 207 6.31 9.43 -13.38
C MET A 207 5.99 10.74 -14.10
N ARG A 208 5.19 10.66 -15.16
CA ARG A 208 4.54 11.84 -15.75
C ARG A 208 3.48 12.35 -14.78
N THR A 209 3.14 13.64 -14.87
CA THR A 209 2.17 14.26 -13.96
C THR A 209 1.14 15.06 -14.73
N VAL A 210 -0.12 14.95 -14.32
CA VAL A 210 -1.24 15.69 -14.89
C VAL A 210 -2.03 16.31 -13.73
N TYR A 211 -2.06 17.63 -13.70
CA TYR A 211 -2.83 18.36 -12.70
C TYR A 211 -4.27 18.58 -13.18
N ILE A 212 -5.25 18.23 -12.35
CA ILE A 212 -6.66 18.55 -12.56
C ILE A 212 -7.10 19.51 -11.47
N ARG A 213 -7.51 20.71 -11.88
CA ARG A 213 -7.97 21.73 -10.92
C ARG A 213 -9.36 21.38 -10.39
N ARG A 214 -9.52 21.41 -9.07
CA ARG A 214 -10.81 21.17 -8.39
C ARG A 214 -11.09 22.30 -7.38
N PRO A 215 -12.36 22.74 -7.23
CA PRO A 215 -12.68 23.89 -6.37
C PRO A 215 -12.37 23.67 -4.88
N THR A 216 -12.42 22.43 -4.42
CA THR A 216 -12.23 22.04 -3.02
C THR A 216 -10.77 21.81 -2.62
N GLU A 217 -9.83 21.87 -3.57
CA GLU A 217 -8.43 21.46 -3.36
C GLU A 217 -7.43 22.58 -3.70
N ASP A 218 -6.28 22.58 -3.01
CA ASP A 218 -5.08 23.39 -3.29
C ASP A 218 -5.33 24.90 -3.52
N ALA A 219 -6.22 25.50 -2.71
CA ALA A 219 -6.59 26.91 -2.81
C ALA A 219 -5.38 27.88 -2.73
N GLU A 220 -4.40 27.57 -1.89
CA GLU A 220 -3.21 28.41 -1.64
C GLU A 220 -2.22 28.45 -2.81
N TYR A 221 -2.16 27.38 -3.61
CA TYR A 221 -1.16 27.25 -4.69
C TYR A 221 -1.77 27.45 -6.08
N ARG A 222 -3.09 27.60 -6.16
CA ARG A 222 -3.89 27.65 -7.38
C ARG A 222 -3.33 28.58 -8.47
N ASP A 223 -2.86 29.76 -8.09
CA ASP A 223 -2.38 30.77 -9.04
C ASP A 223 -0.87 30.69 -9.30
N SER A 224 -0.15 29.86 -8.54
CA SER A 224 1.30 29.65 -8.66
C SER A 224 1.70 28.48 -9.58
N ILE A 225 0.74 27.66 -10.01
CA ILE A 225 1.00 26.47 -10.85
C ILE A 225 1.35 26.92 -12.28
N LYS A 226 2.65 26.97 -12.58
CA LYS A 226 3.15 27.17 -13.93
C LYS A 226 3.23 25.83 -14.66
N SER A 227 2.58 25.74 -15.82
CA SER A 227 2.89 24.69 -16.80
C SER A 227 4.37 24.77 -17.12
N LYS A 228 5.12 23.67 -17.03
CA LYS A 228 6.38 23.61 -17.77
C LYS A 228 6.03 23.82 -19.24
N ASP A 229 6.85 24.53 -20.01
CA ASP A 229 6.72 24.49 -21.46
C ASP A 229 6.81 23.00 -21.86
N ASN A 230 5.68 22.46 -22.35
CA ASN A 230 5.37 21.04 -22.55
C ASN A 230 4.79 20.24 -21.35
N GLY A 231 4.06 20.86 -20.43
CA GLY A 231 3.49 20.20 -19.23
C GLY A 231 2.07 20.64 -18.89
N VAL A 232 1.11 20.23 -19.72
CA VAL A 232 -0.35 20.15 -19.47
C VAL A 232 -0.89 21.09 -18.37
N SER A 233 -1.07 22.37 -18.71
CA SER A 233 -1.95 23.28 -17.99
C SER A 233 -3.40 23.04 -18.44
N GLN A 234 -4.33 22.87 -17.51
CA GLN A 234 -5.78 22.88 -17.77
C GLN A 234 -6.26 21.85 -18.80
N LEU A 235 -6.57 20.64 -18.33
CA LEU A 235 -7.60 19.84 -18.96
C LEU A 235 -8.78 19.75 -18.01
N GLY A 236 -9.88 20.42 -18.34
CA GLY A 236 -11.15 19.71 -18.23
C GLY A 236 -10.95 18.42 -19.01
N MET A 237 -11.09 17.27 -18.34
CA MET A 237 -10.68 15.93 -18.78
C MET A 237 -11.03 15.61 -20.25
N LEU A 238 -12.04 16.30 -20.79
CA LEU A 238 -12.62 16.15 -22.12
C LEU A 238 -11.98 17.02 -23.24
N ALA A 239 -11.54 18.25 -22.97
CA ALA A 239 -11.37 19.29 -24.02
C ALA A 239 -10.05 19.22 -24.83
N ARG A 240 -9.07 18.42 -24.42
CA ARG A 240 -7.82 18.22 -25.19
C ARG A 240 -7.52 16.76 -25.56
N LEU A 241 -8.04 15.78 -24.83
CA LEU A 241 -7.97 14.38 -25.26
C LEU A 241 -8.75 14.13 -26.56
N GLN A 242 -9.83 14.87 -26.78
CA GLN A 242 -10.55 14.90 -28.06
C GLN A 242 -9.70 15.45 -29.23
N ARG A 243 -8.71 16.33 -28.95
CA ARG A 243 -7.76 16.84 -29.96
C ARG A 243 -6.59 15.88 -30.24
N SER A 244 -6.20 15.07 -29.27
CA SER A 244 -5.17 14.02 -29.43
C SER A 244 -5.70 12.75 -30.13
N LEU A 245 -7.03 12.62 -30.21
CA LEU A 245 -7.73 11.50 -30.80
C LEU A 245 -8.08 11.65 -32.28
N ALA A 246 -8.03 12.88 -32.80
CA ALA A 246 -8.39 13.19 -34.18
C ALA A 246 -7.12 13.40 -35.01
N SER A 247 -6.66 12.35 -35.66
CA SER A 247 -5.67 12.41 -36.73
C SER A 247 -6.35 12.87 -38.03
N VAL A 248 -6.36 14.17 -38.35
CA VAL A 248 -6.63 14.70 -39.70
C VAL A 248 -5.85 16.02 -39.92
N PRO A 249 -5.16 16.23 -41.06
CA PRO A 249 -4.27 17.36 -41.32
C PRO A 249 -5.00 18.54 -42.04
N PRO A 250 -4.31 19.61 -42.49
CA PRO A 250 -4.62 20.99 -42.13
C PRO A 250 -5.60 21.69 -43.08
N ARG A 251 -6.53 22.50 -42.54
CA ARG A 251 -6.78 23.90 -42.97
C ARG A 251 -7.98 24.55 -42.28
N ILE A 252 -7.69 25.73 -41.73
CA ILE A 252 -8.52 26.96 -41.69
C ILE A 252 -9.80 26.93 -40.85
N ALA A 253 -9.75 27.62 -39.70
CA ALA A 253 -10.63 28.76 -39.44
C ALA A 253 -9.98 29.68 -38.40
N ARG A 254 -9.62 30.89 -38.84
CA ARG A 254 -9.17 32.00 -37.99
C ARG A 254 -10.35 32.48 -37.16
N TYR A 255 -10.14 32.70 -35.86
CA TYR A 255 -10.85 33.73 -35.13
C TYR A 255 -9.84 34.64 -34.43
N ARG A 256 -9.71 35.86 -34.98
CA ARG A 256 -9.13 37.01 -34.31
C ARG A 256 -10.13 37.48 -33.26
N PHE A 257 -9.67 37.79 -32.06
CA PHE A 257 -10.36 38.77 -31.23
C PHE A 257 -9.44 39.97 -30.95
N SER A 258 -10.08 41.12 -31.16
CA SER A 258 -9.59 42.47 -31.27
C SER A 258 -9.07 43.01 -29.94
N THR A 259 -7.92 43.64 -29.98
CA THR A 259 -7.43 44.59 -28.97
C THR A 259 -8.22 45.89 -29.05
N THR A 260 -8.87 46.27 -27.96
CA THR A 260 -9.14 47.68 -27.68
C THR A 260 -8.90 47.93 -26.20
N ALA A 261 -7.79 48.62 -25.94
CA ALA A 261 -7.49 49.25 -24.68
C ALA A 261 -8.48 50.39 -24.41
N ARG A 262 -8.94 50.52 -23.16
CA ARG A 262 -9.22 51.82 -22.55
C ARG A 262 -8.43 51.90 -21.26
N ARG A 263 -7.46 52.81 -21.26
CA ARG A 263 -6.82 53.37 -20.07
C ARG A 263 -7.81 54.29 -19.37
N SER A 264 -7.88 54.18 -18.05
CA SER A 264 -7.99 55.34 -17.17
C SER A 264 -7.02 55.10 -16.03
N ASN A 265 -6.05 56.00 -15.92
CA ASN A 265 -5.10 56.11 -14.83
C ASN A 265 -5.87 56.40 -13.54
N ASP A 266 -5.42 55.80 -12.44
CA ASP A 266 -5.13 56.51 -11.20
C ASP A 266 -3.96 55.77 -10.55
N ASP A 267 -2.85 56.49 -10.39
CA ASP A 267 -1.65 56.10 -9.67
C ASP A 267 -1.95 56.11 -8.16
N GLU A 268 -1.49 55.09 -7.43
CA GLU A 268 -0.64 55.23 -6.22
C GLU A 268 -0.45 53.89 -5.48
N ASP A 269 0.80 53.66 -5.08
CA ASP A 269 1.34 52.73 -4.08
C ASP A 269 1.38 51.21 -4.34
N ILE A 270 2.33 50.83 -5.19
CA ILE A 270 3.11 49.59 -5.05
C ILE A 270 4.36 49.94 -4.22
N ASP A 271 4.37 49.56 -2.94
CA ASP A 271 5.54 49.01 -2.23
C ASP A 271 5.24 48.95 -0.73
N THR A 272 5.07 47.73 -0.20
CA THR A 272 5.41 47.27 1.16
C THR A 272 4.71 45.93 1.48
N VAL A 273 5.00 44.89 0.70
CA VAL A 273 4.97 43.53 1.26
C VAL A 273 6.36 43.30 1.83
N SER A 274 6.46 43.54 3.14
CA SER A 274 7.69 43.59 3.92
C SER A 274 8.71 42.50 3.55
N GLN A 275 9.92 42.94 3.21
CA GLN A 275 11.13 42.16 3.05
C GLN A 275 11.33 41.14 4.19
N ASN A 276 10.78 41.42 5.38
CA ASN A 276 10.82 40.52 6.54
C ASN A 276 10.17 39.16 6.28
N LYS A 277 9.15 39.04 5.42
CA LYS A 277 8.52 37.74 5.11
C LYS A 277 9.34 36.87 4.16
N ILE A 278 10.17 37.51 3.32
CA ILE A 278 11.10 36.82 2.42
C ILE A 278 12.33 36.36 3.22
N ASP A 279 12.79 37.19 4.15
CA ASP A 279 13.90 36.86 5.05
C ASP A 279 13.52 35.78 6.08
N GLU A 280 12.27 35.76 6.59
CA GLU A 280 11.74 34.67 7.44
C GLU A 280 11.66 33.34 6.67
N ALA A 281 11.25 33.36 5.40
CA ALA A 281 11.19 32.16 4.56
C ALA A 281 12.59 31.61 4.21
N LEU A 282 13.57 32.49 3.98
CA LEU A 282 14.97 32.12 3.75
C LEU A 282 15.69 31.69 5.03
N ALA A 283 15.30 32.21 6.20
CA ALA A 283 15.79 31.75 7.51
C ALA A 283 15.25 30.36 7.85
N TRP A 284 14.00 30.06 7.50
CA TRP A 284 13.39 28.74 7.69
C TRP A 284 14.06 27.66 6.82
N GLU A 285 14.40 27.96 5.56
CA GLU A 285 15.12 27.02 4.68
C GLU A 285 16.58 26.79 5.13
N LYS A 286 17.21 27.78 5.78
CA LYS A 286 18.54 27.63 6.41
C LYS A 286 18.48 26.83 7.72
N ALA A 287 17.41 26.95 8.51
CA ALA A 287 17.21 26.18 9.73
C ALA A 287 16.91 24.69 9.43
N GLU A 288 16.10 24.40 8.40
CA GLU A 288 15.77 23.02 7.98
C GLU A 288 16.99 22.27 7.40
N LYS A 289 17.95 22.99 6.80
CA LYS A 289 19.24 22.43 6.37
C LYS A 289 20.25 22.27 7.53
N ALA A 290 20.06 22.95 8.66
CA ALA A 290 20.94 22.89 9.83
C ALA A 290 20.54 21.79 10.84
N GLU A 291 19.29 21.31 10.80
CA GLU A 291 18.75 20.31 11.74
C GLU A 291 18.59 18.89 11.14
N GLN A 292 19.44 18.50 10.18
CA GLN A 292 19.59 17.08 9.87
C GLN A 292 20.60 16.45 10.85
N PRO A 293 20.19 15.52 11.74
CA PRO A 293 21.15 14.79 12.54
C PRO A 293 21.96 13.87 11.62
N THR A 294 23.27 14.11 11.56
CA THR A 294 24.20 13.15 10.95
C THR A 294 24.39 12.00 11.93
N VAL A 295 23.57 10.96 11.79
CA VAL A 295 23.73 9.75 12.59
C VAL A 295 24.94 8.97 12.06
N SER A 296 26.02 8.96 12.83
CA SER A 296 27.17 8.09 12.60
C SER A 296 26.80 6.64 12.92
N SER A 297 27.39 5.69 12.18
CA SER A 297 27.16 4.25 12.35
C SER A 297 27.52 3.69 13.73
N SER A 298 28.16 4.47 14.61
CA SER A 298 28.46 4.08 16.00
C SER A 298 27.27 4.22 16.94
N ASP A 299 26.35 5.15 16.69
CA ASP A 299 25.34 5.55 17.68
C ASP A 299 24.09 4.66 17.62
N PHE A 300 23.86 4.00 16.47
CA PHE A 300 22.83 3.00 16.29
C PHE A 300 23.10 1.71 17.11
N ALA A 301 24.38 1.39 17.37
CA ALA A 301 24.75 0.20 18.15
C ALA A 301 24.52 0.37 19.66
N GLN A 302 24.59 1.60 20.18
CA GLN A 302 24.35 1.88 21.60
C GLN A 302 22.84 1.92 21.94
N LEU A 303 21.98 2.30 21.00
CA LEU A 303 20.53 2.34 21.21
C LEU A 303 19.88 0.94 21.22
N VAL A 304 20.47 0.00 20.49
CA VAL A 304 20.01 -1.41 20.46
C VAL A 304 20.45 -2.18 21.72
N ALA A 305 21.53 -1.75 22.39
CA ALA A 305 22.05 -2.41 23.58
C ALA A 305 21.29 -2.10 24.89
N SER A 306 20.42 -1.07 24.91
CA SER A 306 19.72 -0.62 26.13
C SER A 306 18.30 -1.18 26.28
N THR A 307 17.77 -1.93 25.31
CA THR A 307 16.40 -2.48 25.36
C THR A 307 16.30 -3.91 25.92
N SER A 308 17.42 -4.52 26.33
CA SER A 308 17.44 -5.82 26.99
C SER A 308 17.60 -5.69 28.51
N ALA A 309 16.53 -5.29 29.21
CA ALA A 309 16.42 -5.46 30.66
C ALA A 309 14.96 -5.76 31.08
N THR A 310 14.70 -7.06 31.21
CA THR A 310 13.68 -7.79 31.99
C THR A 310 12.58 -6.99 32.73
N SER A 311 11.32 -7.26 32.38
CA SER A 311 10.16 -7.14 33.28
C SER A 311 9.38 -8.47 33.27
N LYS A 312 9.43 -9.18 34.40
CA LYS A 312 8.65 -10.41 34.66
C LYS A 312 7.29 -10.01 35.25
N GLN A 313 6.17 -10.46 34.67
CA GLN A 313 4.87 -10.62 35.35
C GLN A 313 4.06 -11.80 34.76
N PRO A 314 3.16 -12.44 35.53
CA PRO A 314 2.79 -13.85 35.39
C PRO A 314 1.49 -14.11 34.60
N MET A 315 1.30 -15.35 34.09
CA MET A 315 -0.03 -15.88 33.69
C MET A 315 -0.72 -16.51 34.92
N PRO A 316 -2.07 -16.44 35.10
CA PRO A 316 -3.06 -17.31 34.39
C PRO A 316 -4.50 -16.69 34.35
N PRO A 317 -5.66 -17.41 34.17
CA PRO A 317 -5.99 -18.73 33.58
C PRO A 317 -7.07 -18.69 32.44
N ASN A 318 -7.35 -19.86 31.86
CA ASN A 318 -8.30 -20.19 30.78
C ASN A 318 -9.71 -19.54 30.80
N GLY A 319 -10.21 -19.22 29.60
CA GLY A 319 -11.55 -19.61 29.15
C GLY A 319 -12.45 -18.51 28.58
N LEU A 320 -12.51 -18.35 27.25
CA LEU A 320 -13.73 -17.99 26.50
C LEU A 320 -13.73 -18.69 25.13
N SER A 321 -14.87 -19.33 24.85
CA SER A 321 -15.17 -20.31 23.80
C SER A 321 -15.51 -19.67 22.45
N TYR A 322 -15.21 -20.37 21.35
CA TYR A 322 -15.64 -20.02 19.97
C TYR A 322 -16.98 -20.66 19.54
N ALA A 323 -17.75 -21.21 20.48
CA ALA A 323 -19.07 -21.75 20.18
C ALA A 323 -20.07 -20.61 19.94
N GLY A 324 -20.32 -20.26 18.66
CA GLY A 324 -21.34 -19.27 18.29
C GLY A 324 -21.18 -18.58 16.94
N LEU A 325 -20.09 -18.82 16.19
CA LEU A 325 -19.94 -18.23 14.85
C LEU A 325 -20.83 -18.96 13.82
N PRO A 326 -21.57 -18.24 12.96
CA PRO A 326 -22.44 -18.86 11.96
C PRO A 326 -21.66 -19.70 10.93
N ASP A 327 -22.13 -20.92 10.66
CA ASP A 327 -21.59 -21.84 9.66
C ASP A 327 -21.93 -21.40 8.23
N HIS A 328 -21.12 -20.56 7.58
CA HIS A 328 -21.35 -20.22 6.17
C HIS A 328 -20.07 -20.23 5.31
N LYS A 329 -19.90 -21.35 4.61
CA LYS A 329 -19.22 -21.60 3.32
C LYS A 329 -18.03 -20.69 2.94
N ILE A 330 -16.84 -21.27 3.11
CA ILE A 330 -15.59 -20.88 2.45
C ILE A 330 -15.83 -20.76 0.93
N PHE A 331 -15.74 -19.54 0.41
CA PHE A 331 -15.74 -19.23 -1.02
C PHE A 331 -14.58 -18.29 -1.34
N LEU A 332 -13.38 -18.62 -0.88
CA LEU A 332 -12.18 -17.82 -1.16
C LEU A 332 -11.09 -18.72 -1.71
N ASP A 333 -11.08 -18.81 -3.04
CA ASP A 333 -9.89 -19.12 -3.83
C ASP A 333 -9.14 -17.79 -4.07
N ILE A 334 -8.42 -17.32 -3.04
CA ILE A 334 -7.41 -16.26 -3.20
C ILE A 334 -6.05 -16.98 -3.25
N PRO A 335 -5.32 -16.95 -4.39
CA PRO A 335 -3.88 -17.13 -4.32
C PRO A 335 -3.29 -15.84 -3.68
N PRO A 336 -2.57 -15.95 -2.55
CA PRO A 336 -2.04 -14.79 -1.83
C PRO A 336 -0.98 -14.04 -2.66
N ALA A 337 -0.64 -12.81 -2.26
CA ALA A 337 0.61 -12.17 -2.68
C ALA A 337 1.71 -13.23 -2.62
N GLN A 338 2.37 -13.50 -3.76
CA GLN A 338 3.24 -14.66 -3.92
C GLN A 338 4.44 -14.51 -3.00
N ASP A 339 4.27 -14.96 -1.76
CA ASP A 339 5.33 -15.08 -0.79
C ASP A 339 6.48 -15.80 -1.49
N PRO A 340 7.69 -15.22 -1.53
CA PRO A 340 8.84 -15.83 -2.18
C PRO A 340 9.04 -17.29 -1.75
N LEU A 341 8.67 -17.63 -0.51
CA LEU A 341 8.70 -18.98 0.02
C LEU A 341 7.68 -19.91 -0.63
N ILE A 342 6.44 -19.44 -0.86
CA ILE A 342 5.39 -20.20 -1.53
C ILE A 342 5.74 -20.40 -3.00
N HIS A 343 6.24 -19.36 -3.67
CA HIS A 343 6.72 -19.46 -5.04
C HIS A 343 7.87 -20.47 -5.16
N TYR A 344 8.78 -20.44 -4.20
CA TYR A 344 9.92 -21.34 -4.15
C TYR A 344 9.51 -22.79 -3.83
N LEU A 345 8.54 -22.98 -2.93
CA LEU A 345 7.92 -24.28 -2.65
C LEU A 345 7.20 -24.82 -3.89
N ALA A 346 6.41 -24.00 -4.57
CA ALA A 346 5.75 -24.37 -5.82
C ALA A 346 6.78 -24.76 -6.90
N SER A 347 7.85 -23.98 -7.07
CA SER A 347 8.94 -24.31 -7.99
C SER A 347 9.63 -25.63 -7.64
N SER A 348 9.69 -26.00 -6.35
CA SER A 348 10.24 -27.27 -5.88
C SER A 348 9.29 -28.46 -6.07
N LEU A 349 7.98 -28.20 -6.16
CA LEU A 349 6.92 -29.19 -6.45
C LEU A 349 6.60 -29.30 -7.95
N LEU A 350 7.32 -28.57 -8.79
CA LEU A 350 7.13 -28.53 -10.23
C LEU A 350 7.63 -29.83 -10.88
N HIS A 351 6.72 -30.51 -11.58
CA HIS A 351 7.06 -31.61 -12.49
C HIS A 351 6.58 -31.24 -13.91
N ASP A 352 7.38 -31.57 -14.92
CA ASP A 352 7.06 -31.41 -16.35
C ASP A 352 6.73 -29.97 -16.80
N GLY A 353 7.25 -28.96 -16.10
CA GLY A 353 7.08 -27.54 -16.47
C GLY A 353 5.68 -26.96 -16.22
N ARG A 354 4.77 -27.69 -15.57
CA ARG A 354 3.38 -27.25 -15.32
C ARG A 354 3.26 -26.32 -14.10
N ARG A 355 3.57 -25.03 -14.27
CA ARG A 355 3.60 -24.03 -13.17
C ARG A 355 2.29 -23.93 -12.38
N HIS A 356 1.15 -23.82 -13.05
CA HIS A 356 -0.15 -23.75 -12.37
C HIS A 356 -0.49 -25.00 -11.56
N SER A 357 -0.03 -26.18 -12.01
CA SER A 357 -0.21 -27.40 -11.22
C SER A 357 0.61 -27.32 -9.94
N ALA A 358 1.84 -26.84 -10.02
CA ALA A 358 2.73 -26.72 -8.87
C ALA A 358 2.25 -25.69 -7.83
N GLU A 359 1.71 -24.56 -8.29
CA GLU A 359 1.07 -23.54 -7.42
C GLU A 359 -0.13 -24.13 -6.66
N ARG A 360 -0.98 -24.91 -7.34
CA ARG A 360 -2.09 -25.63 -6.68
C ARG A 360 -1.60 -26.65 -5.67
N ARG A 361 -0.50 -27.36 -5.95
CA ARG A 361 0.09 -28.32 -5.00
C ARG A 361 0.62 -27.61 -3.75
N ALA A 362 1.31 -26.48 -3.91
CA ALA A 362 1.77 -25.68 -2.78
C ALA A 362 0.60 -25.16 -1.92
N ALA A 363 -0.48 -24.68 -2.54
CA ALA A 363 -1.69 -24.28 -1.81
C ALA A 363 -2.32 -25.44 -1.04
N ARG A 364 -2.39 -26.64 -1.64
CA ARG A 364 -2.88 -27.86 -0.98
C ARG A 364 -2.02 -28.29 0.21
N VAL A 365 -0.69 -28.13 0.13
CA VAL A 365 0.20 -28.38 1.27
C VAL A 365 -0.18 -27.49 2.45
N LEU A 366 -0.37 -26.19 2.22
CA LEU A 366 -0.79 -25.24 3.26
C LEU A 366 -2.16 -25.60 3.83
N LEU A 367 -3.11 -26.00 2.99
CA LEU A 367 -4.44 -26.46 3.40
C LEU A 367 -4.36 -27.70 4.30
N HIS A 368 -3.56 -28.70 3.92
CA HIS A 368 -3.36 -29.90 4.74
C HIS A 368 -2.67 -29.56 6.07
N LEU A 369 -1.67 -28.68 6.04
CA LEU A 369 -0.99 -28.22 7.24
C LEU A 369 -1.97 -27.54 8.21
N HIS A 370 -2.78 -26.62 7.71
CA HIS A 370 -3.84 -25.97 8.49
C HIS A 370 -4.86 -26.97 9.03
N THR A 371 -5.22 -27.99 8.25
CA THR A 371 -6.15 -29.04 8.69
C THR A 371 -5.57 -29.87 9.85
N LEU A 372 -4.27 -30.17 9.80
CA LEU A 372 -3.57 -30.96 10.81
C LEU A 372 -3.31 -30.19 12.10
N THR A 373 -2.96 -28.89 12.02
CA THR A 373 -2.54 -28.09 13.17
C THR A 373 -3.61 -27.14 13.69
N ARG A 374 -4.65 -26.87 12.90
CA ARG A 374 -5.69 -25.85 13.14
C ARG A 374 -5.13 -24.44 13.37
N ALA A 375 -3.91 -24.17 12.91
CA ALA A 375 -3.21 -22.91 13.04
C ALA A 375 -2.83 -22.35 11.67
N GLU A 376 -2.39 -21.09 11.62
CA GLU A 376 -2.00 -20.45 10.36
C GLU A 376 -0.83 -21.18 9.69
N PRO A 377 -0.98 -21.66 8.44
CA PRO A 377 -0.03 -22.60 7.86
C PRO A 377 1.28 -21.94 7.40
N LEU A 378 1.27 -20.65 7.04
CA LEU A 378 2.45 -19.96 6.51
C LEU A 378 3.52 -19.69 7.58
N PRO A 379 3.19 -19.16 8.78
CA PRO A 379 4.15 -19.08 9.89
C PRO A 379 4.73 -20.43 10.29
N LEU A 380 3.90 -21.49 10.29
CA LEU A 380 4.34 -22.86 10.59
C LEU A 380 5.33 -23.40 9.56
N LEU A 381 5.08 -23.14 8.27
CA LEU A 381 6.01 -23.50 7.20
C LEU A 381 7.35 -22.78 7.37
N ARG A 382 7.33 -21.47 7.67
CA ARG A 382 8.54 -20.67 7.93
C ARG A 382 9.34 -21.23 9.10
N GLN A 383 8.68 -21.46 10.23
CA GLN A 383 9.30 -22.01 11.43
C GLN A 383 9.91 -23.40 11.19
N ALA A 384 9.22 -24.25 10.41
CA ALA A 384 9.75 -25.56 10.05
C ALA A 384 11.01 -25.46 9.18
N ILE A 385 11.00 -24.55 8.20
CA ILE A 385 12.15 -24.31 7.33
C ILE A 385 13.33 -23.77 8.13
N GLU A 386 13.11 -22.82 9.04
CA GLU A 386 14.15 -22.29 9.94
C GLU A 386 14.78 -23.39 10.81
N LYS A 387 13.96 -24.33 11.31
CA LYS A 387 14.47 -25.48 12.06
C LYS A 387 15.37 -26.39 11.23
N VAL A 388 15.06 -26.61 9.94
CA VAL A 388 15.78 -27.55 9.06
C VAL A 388 16.93 -26.89 8.27
N MET A 389 16.93 -25.56 8.12
CA MET A 389 17.93 -24.87 7.31
C MET A 389 19.36 -25.07 7.87
N PRO A 390 20.32 -25.61 7.08
CA PRO A 390 21.71 -25.72 7.50
C PRO A 390 22.48 -24.44 7.17
N ASN A 391 23.40 -24.01 8.03
CA ASN A 391 24.21 -22.81 7.78
C ASN A 391 25.42 -23.10 6.87
N VAL A 392 25.76 -24.37 6.70
CA VAL A 392 26.98 -24.83 6.04
C VAL A 392 26.68 -26.00 5.12
N ARG A 393 27.48 -26.15 4.06
CA ARG A 393 27.60 -27.38 3.29
C ARG A 393 29.04 -27.89 3.35
N VAL A 394 29.24 -29.17 3.14
CA VAL A 394 30.57 -29.77 3.07
C VAL A 394 30.87 -30.13 1.61
N THR A 395 31.98 -29.63 1.09
CA THR A 395 32.48 -29.94 -0.26
C THR A 395 33.73 -30.81 -0.18
N ARG A 396 33.76 -31.87 -0.98
CA ARG A 396 34.91 -32.79 -1.07
C ARG A 396 35.91 -32.27 -2.09
N HIS A 397 37.15 -32.06 -1.67
CA HIS A 397 38.27 -31.69 -2.52
C HIS A 397 39.32 -32.79 -2.49
N LYS A 398 39.76 -33.23 -3.67
CA LYS A 398 40.87 -34.18 -3.78
C LYS A 398 42.17 -33.39 -3.66
N HIS A 399 42.95 -33.68 -2.63
CA HIS A 399 44.29 -33.13 -2.46
C HIS A 399 45.29 -34.27 -2.54
N SER A 400 45.97 -34.38 -3.70
CA SER A 400 46.83 -35.51 -4.02
C SER A 400 46.08 -36.85 -3.89
N THR A 401 46.48 -37.72 -2.96
CA THR A 401 45.88 -39.05 -2.71
C THR A 401 44.74 -39.06 -1.70
N LYS A 402 44.50 -37.96 -0.96
CA LYS A 402 43.46 -37.88 0.10
C LYS A 402 42.27 -37.03 -0.35
N ILE A 403 41.07 -37.41 0.07
CA ILE A 403 39.85 -36.62 -0.10
C ILE A 403 39.64 -35.82 1.19
N ILE A 404 39.73 -34.50 1.10
CA ILE A 404 39.54 -33.58 2.22
C ILE A 404 38.15 -32.98 2.12
N GLU A 405 37.43 -32.95 3.25
CA GLU A 405 36.13 -32.31 3.36
C GLU A 405 36.31 -30.88 3.86
N ILE A 406 35.79 -29.90 3.11
CA ILE A 406 35.91 -28.48 3.41
C ILE A 406 34.51 -27.91 3.67
N PRO A 407 34.22 -27.39 4.88
CA PRO A 407 32.98 -26.68 5.17
C PRO A 407 32.93 -25.33 4.45
N VAL A 408 31.78 -25.01 3.84
CA VAL A 408 31.52 -23.74 3.14
C VAL A 408 30.20 -23.17 3.63
N ALA A 409 30.21 -21.91 4.06
CA ALA A 409 29.01 -21.19 4.48
C ALA A 409 27.99 -21.05 3.34
N LEU A 410 26.71 -21.21 3.67
CA LEU A 410 25.61 -21.07 2.73
C LEU A 410 24.96 -19.70 2.85
N ASN A 411 24.53 -19.13 1.73
CA ASN A 411 23.67 -17.95 1.74
C ASN A 411 22.22 -18.33 2.06
N GLU A 412 21.42 -17.38 2.56
CA GLU A 412 20.03 -17.64 3.00
C GLU A 412 19.19 -18.39 1.96
N LYS A 413 19.27 -18.01 0.68
CA LYS A 413 18.58 -18.69 -0.43
C LYS A 413 19.00 -20.17 -0.56
N GLN A 414 20.29 -20.47 -0.41
CA GLN A 414 20.80 -21.83 -0.41
C GLN A 414 20.34 -22.60 0.84
N GLN A 415 20.32 -21.95 2.01
CA GLN A 415 19.87 -22.59 3.26
C GLN A 415 18.40 -23.04 3.16
N VAL A 416 17.52 -22.15 2.68
CA VAL A 416 16.10 -22.47 2.41
C VAL A 416 15.96 -23.59 1.38
N ARG A 417 16.79 -23.59 0.33
CA ARG A 417 16.83 -24.67 -0.67
C ARG A 417 17.15 -26.03 -0.07
N TYR A 418 18.16 -26.11 0.79
CA TYR A 418 18.51 -27.36 1.45
C TYR A 418 17.37 -27.85 2.35
N ALA A 419 16.74 -26.95 3.11
CA ALA A 419 15.62 -27.29 3.98
C ALA A 419 14.45 -27.91 3.21
N ILE A 420 13.95 -27.23 2.17
CA ILE A 420 12.82 -27.73 1.38
C ILE A 420 13.17 -29.03 0.67
N LYS A 421 14.39 -29.16 0.13
CA LYS A 421 14.82 -30.39 -0.55
C LYS A 421 14.83 -31.58 0.40
N TRP A 422 15.33 -31.41 1.62
CA TRP A 422 15.36 -32.50 2.61
C TRP A 422 13.96 -32.86 3.08
N MET A 423 13.11 -31.87 3.36
CA MET A 423 11.71 -32.12 3.75
C MET A 423 10.93 -32.85 2.64
N LEU A 424 11.13 -32.48 1.37
CA LEU A 424 10.50 -33.17 0.24
C LEU A 424 10.98 -34.62 0.11
N LYS A 425 12.28 -34.86 0.27
CA LYS A 425 12.86 -36.20 0.22
C LYS A 425 12.27 -37.10 1.32
N GLU A 426 12.14 -36.59 2.55
CA GLU A 426 11.52 -37.35 3.62
C GLU A 426 10.01 -37.57 3.37
N ALA A 427 9.31 -36.57 2.81
CA ALA A 427 7.90 -36.69 2.45
C ALA A 427 7.64 -37.75 1.37
N GLU A 428 8.58 -37.98 0.43
CA GLU A 428 8.45 -39.02 -0.62
C GLU A 428 8.42 -40.44 -0.05
N VAL A 429 9.15 -40.69 1.04
CA VAL A 429 9.23 -42.00 1.70
C VAL A 429 8.05 -42.25 2.65
N ARG A 430 7.34 -41.19 3.06
CA ARG A 430 6.19 -41.32 3.97
C ARG A 430 4.96 -41.95 3.30
N GLY A 431 4.10 -42.54 4.12
CA GLY A 431 2.78 -43.01 3.74
C GLY A 431 1.75 -41.87 3.62
N GLY A 432 0.94 -41.89 2.57
CA GLY A 432 -0.11 -40.92 2.29
C GLY A 432 -0.56 -41.01 0.83
N ARG A 433 -1.77 -40.51 0.52
CA ARG A 433 -2.34 -40.65 -0.82
C ARG A 433 -1.70 -39.69 -1.81
N THR A 434 -1.32 -38.50 -1.34
CA THR A 434 -0.76 -37.46 -2.19
C THR A 434 0.53 -36.89 -1.58
N ILE A 435 1.39 -36.27 -2.40
CA ILE A 435 2.65 -35.68 -1.93
C ILE A 435 2.40 -34.48 -1.00
N GLU A 436 1.31 -33.77 -1.21
CA GLU A 436 0.92 -32.58 -0.45
C GLU A 436 0.57 -32.93 1.01
N GLU A 437 -0.20 -34.00 1.20
CA GLU A 437 -0.54 -34.54 2.51
C GLU A 437 0.71 -35.03 3.25
N ARG A 438 1.60 -35.73 2.54
CA ARG A 438 2.84 -36.25 3.11
C ARG A 438 3.80 -35.14 3.53
N LEU A 439 3.92 -34.10 2.72
CA LEU A 439 4.75 -32.94 3.04
C LEU A 439 4.18 -32.14 4.23
N ALA A 440 2.86 -31.98 4.32
CA ALA A 440 2.23 -31.34 5.47
C ALA A 440 2.50 -32.10 6.78
N ARG A 441 2.42 -33.44 6.76
CA ARG A 441 2.81 -34.28 7.92
C ARG A 441 4.28 -34.12 8.28
N GLU A 442 5.17 -34.06 7.28
CA GLU A 442 6.60 -33.84 7.50
C GLU A 442 6.86 -32.50 8.19
N ILE A 443 6.19 -31.43 7.76
CA ILE A 443 6.27 -30.11 8.40
C ILE A 443 5.91 -30.20 9.89
N VAL A 444 4.83 -30.90 10.25
CA VAL A 444 4.43 -31.09 11.66
C VAL A 444 5.50 -31.86 12.45
N LEU A 445 6.11 -32.89 11.88
CA LEU A 445 7.18 -33.65 12.54
C LEU A 445 8.45 -32.84 12.75
N VAL A 446 8.79 -31.98 11.79
CA VAL A 446 9.88 -30.99 11.94
C VAL A 446 9.58 -30.04 13.10
N LEU A 447 8.36 -29.53 13.18
CA LEU A 447 7.96 -28.62 14.26
C LEU A 447 8.04 -29.31 15.63
N ASN A 448 7.67 -30.58 15.70
CA ASN A 448 7.77 -31.41 16.90
C ASN A 448 9.19 -31.93 17.21
N GLY A 449 10.17 -31.68 16.33
CA GLY A 449 11.57 -32.08 16.54
C GLY A 449 11.88 -33.56 16.26
N THR A 450 10.95 -34.32 15.69
CA THR A 450 11.09 -35.78 15.48
C THR A 450 11.42 -36.18 14.04
N SER A 451 11.53 -35.20 13.13
CA SER A 451 11.86 -35.43 11.72
C SER A 451 13.29 -35.93 11.49
N ASP A 452 13.46 -36.84 10.52
CA ASP A 452 14.78 -37.29 10.04
C ASP A 452 15.53 -36.20 9.23
N ALA A 453 14.83 -35.21 8.68
CA ALA A 453 15.45 -34.05 8.05
C ALA A 453 16.28 -33.22 9.07
N LEU A 454 15.81 -33.15 10.33
CA LEU A 454 16.59 -32.52 11.41
C LEU A 454 17.83 -33.33 11.76
N LYS A 455 17.76 -34.67 11.71
CA LYS A 455 18.94 -35.53 11.90
C LYS A 455 19.95 -35.31 10.78
N GLN A 456 19.50 -35.16 9.53
CA GLN A 456 20.37 -34.83 8.39
C GLN A 456 21.07 -33.47 8.57
N LYS A 457 20.34 -32.43 9.01
CA LYS A 457 20.92 -31.12 9.36
C LYS A 457 22.00 -31.26 10.42
N ASN A 458 21.69 -31.94 11.53
CA ASN A 458 22.61 -32.07 12.65
C ASN A 458 23.87 -32.85 12.25
N ALA A 459 23.71 -33.96 11.52
CA ALA A 459 24.84 -34.74 11.00
C ALA A 459 25.75 -33.89 10.10
N LEU A 460 25.18 -33.09 9.18
CA LEU A 460 25.95 -32.19 8.32
C LEU A 460 26.75 -31.16 9.13
N HIS A 461 26.13 -30.57 10.15
CA HIS A 461 26.80 -29.62 11.04
C HIS A 461 27.91 -30.28 11.86
N THR A 462 27.68 -31.49 12.40
CA THR A 462 28.73 -32.25 13.10
C THR A 462 29.91 -32.55 12.18
N THR A 463 29.66 -33.02 10.95
CA THR A 463 30.72 -33.25 9.96
C THR A 463 31.46 -31.96 9.61
N ALA A 464 30.75 -30.83 9.50
CA ALA A 464 31.37 -29.54 9.27
C ALA A 464 32.24 -29.07 10.44
N MET A 465 31.81 -29.33 11.69
CA MET A 465 32.59 -29.00 12.89
C MET A 465 33.87 -29.83 12.98
N VAL A 466 33.80 -31.14 12.72
CA VAL A 466 34.98 -32.03 12.69
C VAL A 466 36.01 -31.57 11.67
N ASN A 467 35.54 -31.08 10.52
CA ASN A 467 36.39 -30.65 9.40
C ASN A 467 36.68 -29.14 9.38
N ARG A 468 36.40 -28.40 10.46
CA ARG A 468 36.62 -26.93 10.52
C ARG A 468 38.07 -26.54 10.23
N GLY A 469 39.04 -27.38 10.58
CA GLY A 469 40.47 -27.13 10.33
C GLY A 469 40.87 -27.16 8.86
N ASN A 470 40.02 -27.66 7.96
CA ASN A 470 40.31 -27.76 6.53
C ASN A 470 39.93 -26.50 5.74
N ILE A 471 39.45 -25.44 6.41
CA ILE A 471 39.06 -24.18 5.76
C ILE A 471 40.33 -23.44 5.33
N PRO A 472 40.49 -23.11 4.03
CA PRO A 472 41.66 -22.38 3.55
C PRO A 472 41.78 -21.01 4.22
N VAL A 473 42.94 -20.72 4.81
CA VAL A 473 43.24 -19.43 5.44
C VAL A 473 43.17 -18.33 4.38
N GLY A 474 42.21 -17.41 4.51
CA GLY A 474 41.99 -16.30 3.57
C GLY A 474 40.53 -16.08 3.11
N ARG A 475 39.60 -16.99 3.44
CA ARG A 475 38.16 -16.74 3.36
C ARG A 475 37.58 -16.77 4.77
N ALA A 476 36.91 -15.68 5.15
CA ALA A 476 36.42 -15.39 6.50
C ALA A 476 35.86 -16.64 7.22
N ALA A 477 36.39 -16.90 8.41
CA ALA A 477 35.93 -17.93 9.32
C ALA A 477 34.60 -17.50 9.98
N PHE A 478 33.77 -18.51 10.25
CA PHE A 478 32.42 -18.50 10.81
C PHE A 478 32.13 -17.53 11.96
#